data_AF-A0A179VBU2-F1
#
_entry.id   AF-A0A179VBU2-F1
#
_cell.length_a   1.000
_cell.length_b   1.000
_cell.length_c   1.000
_cell.angle_alpha   90.00
_cell.angle_beta   90.00
_cell.angle_gamma   90.00
#
_symmetry.space_group_name_H-M   'P 1'
#
loop_
_entity.id
_entity.type
_entity.pdbx_description
1 polymer ?
#
loop_
_entity_poly.entity_id
_entity_poly.type
_entity_poly.pdbx_seq_one_letter_code
_entity_poly.pdbx_strand_id
1 'polypeptide(L)'
;MPMDSVVIARFLAADHALDRALQLPDPDPRKRAALADYRAAVADMARQRLGAGHHWGILSDSTELTCQEVAAALHDTNPALAQHLNQIAVQLPTARIAAHRGQPNADAAVTEQLASCLSHNMDDRTARRLVHHLPGAARPIPELRITEITPGGRNFARRFFGYCDLSLPLSEIDVSLTSSGALYLHYIGVRDDYVGRGAGTAALEHLTRTADHYQLAITGEIGGQSTRQDTPLGHHQVEANAERLARWYQRHGFTITPTTPGSMHLAKIDRPCHT
;
A
#
# COMPACT_ATOMS: atom_id res chain seq x y z
N MET A 1 13.32 27.44 -9.64
CA MET A 1 11.92 27.93 -9.70
C MET A 1 11.02 26.89 -9.06
N PRO A 2 10.15 27.26 -8.11
CA PRO A 2 9.38 26.29 -7.34
C PRO A 2 8.17 25.80 -8.15
N MET A 3 8.15 24.52 -8.50
CA MET A 3 7.02 23.81 -9.11
C MET A 3 6.13 23.13 -8.05
N ASP A 4 6.59 23.05 -6.80
CA ASP A 4 5.89 22.39 -5.69
C ASP A 4 4.68 23.20 -5.17
N SER A 5 4.58 24.48 -5.52
CA SER A 5 3.48 25.35 -5.11
C SER A 5 2.26 25.29 -6.02
N VAL A 6 2.40 24.78 -7.26
CA VAL A 6 1.35 24.86 -8.29
C VAL A 6 0.38 23.67 -8.22
N VAL A 7 0.83 22.52 -7.76
CA VAL A 7 0.00 21.29 -7.64
C VAL A 7 -0.84 21.32 -6.36
N ILE A 8 -0.26 21.75 -5.23
CA ILE A 8 -1.00 22.02 -3.98
C ILE A 8 -2.00 23.15 -4.19
N ALA A 9 -1.64 24.19 -4.95
CA ALA A 9 -2.56 25.27 -5.30
C ALA A 9 -3.69 24.80 -6.24
N ARG A 10 -3.53 23.75 -7.05
CA ARG A 10 -4.62 23.23 -7.91
C ARG A 10 -5.60 22.34 -7.16
N PHE A 11 -5.13 21.54 -6.20
CA PHE A 11 -6.02 20.81 -5.28
C PHE A 11 -6.79 21.76 -4.36
N LEU A 12 -6.13 22.78 -3.81
CA LEU A 12 -6.77 23.81 -2.99
C LEU A 12 -7.60 24.82 -3.81
N ALA A 13 -7.30 25.07 -5.09
CA ALA A 13 -8.10 25.94 -5.94
C ALA A 13 -9.37 25.27 -6.47
N ALA A 14 -9.35 23.95 -6.70
CA ALA A 14 -10.57 23.18 -6.93
C ALA A 14 -11.47 23.18 -5.68
N ASP A 15 -10.85 23.07 -4.49
CA ASP A 15 -11.54 23.17 -3.20
C ASP A 15 -12.06 24.60 -2.92
N HIS A 16 -11.31 25.65 -3.27
CA HIS A 16 -11.73 27.06 -3.10
C HIS A 16 -12.75 27.54 -4.14
N ALA A 17 -12.77 26.96 -5.35
CA ALA A 17 -13.78 27.24 -6.36
C ALA A 17 -15.10 26.52 -6.02
N LEU A 18 -15.01 25.30 -5.48
CA LEU A 18 -16.15 24.58 -4.92
C LEU A 18 -16.66 25.28 -3.65
N ASP A 19 -15.80 25.67 -2.72
CA ASP A 19 -16.19 26.43 -1.51
C ASP A 19 -16.80 27.80 -1.83
N ARG A 20 -16.35 28.50 -2.88
CA ARG A 20 -16.98 29.75 -3.33
C ARG A 20 -18.32 29.53 -4.03
N ALA A 21 -18.47 28.47 -4.80
CA ALA A 21 -19.76 28.08 -5.38
C ALA A 21 -20.77 27.60 -4.31
N LEU A 22 -20.25 27.06 -3.19
CA LEU A 22 -21.00 26.53 -2.05
C LEU A 22 -21.25 27.56 -0.92
N GLN A 23 -20.73 28.78 -1.04
CA GLN A 23 -21.01 29.89 -0.10
C GLN A 23 -22.34 30.61 -0.36
N LEU A 24 -22.99 30.32 -1.49
CA LEU A 24 -24.39 30.69 -1.67
C LEU A 24 -25.26 29.71 -0.89
N PRO A 25 -26.20 30.16 -0.04
CA PRO A 25 -27.07 29.27 0.71
C PRO A 25 -27.93 28.48 -0.29
N ASP A 26 -27.59 27.21 -0.52
CA ASP A 26 -28.44 26.30 -1.28
C ASP A 26 -29.72 26.05 -0.46
N PRO A 27 -30.90 26.48 -0.94
CA PRO A 27 -32.14 26.41 -0.17
C PRO A 27 -32.58 24.96 0.09
N ASP A 28 -32.03 23.97 -0.62
CA ASP A 28 -32.39 22.58 -0.45
C ASP A 28 -31.73 21.96 0.81
N PRO A 29 -32.51 21.65 1.86
CA PRO A 29 -31.98 21.02 3.08
C PRO A 29 -31.35 19.64 2.82
N ARG A 30 -31.77 18.92 1.76
CA ARG A 30 -31.21 17.62 1.42
C ARG A 30 -29.79 17.74 0.86
N LYS A 31 -29.54 18.76 0.03
CA LYS A 31 -28.19 19.04 -0.51
C LYS A 31 -27.23 19.49 0.59
N ARG A 32 -27.68 20.34 1.52
CA ARG A 32 -26.85 20.75 2.68
C ARG A 32 -26.47 19.56 3.56
N ALA A 33 -27.42 18.66 3.84
CA ALA A 33 -27.15 17.44 4.59
C ALA A 33 -26.14 16.54 3.86
N ALA A 34 -26.33 16.31 2.56
CA ALA A 34 -25.42 15.49 1.75
C ALA A 34 -23.99 16.06 1.70
N LEU A 35 -23.84 17.39 1.61
CA LEU A 35 -22.54 18.05 1.61
C LEU A 35 -21.86 18.02 2.99
N ALA A 36 -22.62 18.21 4.07
CA ALA A 36 -22.10 18.09 5.43
C ALA A 36 -21.63 16.66 5.72
N ASP A 37 -22.42 15.67 5.31
CA ASP A 37 -22.05 14.24 5.38
C ASP A 37 -20.77 13.96 4.59
N TYR A 38 -20.67 14.47 3.36
CA TYR A 38 -19.46 14.34 2.55
C TYR A 38 -18.24 14.93 3.26
N ARG A 39 -18.35 16.14 3.82
CA ARG A 39 -17.26 16.79 4.55
C ARG A 39 -16.87 16.02 5.82
N ALA A 40 -17.84 15.50 6.57
CA ALA A 40 -17.58 14.68 7.75
C ALA A 40 -16.87 13.37 7.38
N ALA A 41 -17.32 12.69 6.33
CA ALA A 41 -16.67 11.51 5.80
C ALA A 41 -15.23 11.80 5.35
N VAL A 42 -15.01 12.88 4.59
CA VAL A 42 -13.69 13.33 4.15
C VAL A 42 -12.78 13.63 5.34
N ALA A 43 -13.28 14.34 6.36
CA ALA A 43 -12.51 14.66 7.55
C ALA A 43 -12.18 13.41 8.40
N ASP A 44 -13.12 12.47 8.53
CA ASP A 44 -12.90 11.23 9.26
C ASP A 44 -11.90 10.32 8.54
N MET A 45 -12.03 10.16 7.22
CA MET A 45 -11.04 9.45 6.40
C MET A 45 -9.68 10.15 6.39
N ALA A 46 -9.62 11.48 6.37
CA ALA A 46 -8.37 12.23 6.44
C ALA A 46 -7.68 12.09 7.80
N ARG A 47 -8.44 11.86 8.87
CA ARG A 47 -7.92 11.55 10.21
C ARG A 47 -7.46 10.10 10.32
N GLN A 48 -8.23 9.15 9.79
CA GLN A 48 -7.95 7.73 9.96
C GLN A 48 -6.94 7.20 8.92
N ARG A 49 -6.96 7.72 7.69
CA ARG A 49 -6.08 7.33 6.55
C ARG A 49 -5.93 5.81 6.39
N LEU A 50 -7.03 5.11 6.68
CA LEU A 50 -7.25 3.68 6.59
C LEU A 50 -8.50 3.47 5.72
N GLY A 51 -8.56 2.35 5.01
CA GLY A 51 -9.69 1.98 4.16
C GLY A 51 -10.88 1.45 4.95
N ALA A 52 -11.87 0.89 4.23
CA ALA A 52 -13.04 0.29 4.85
C ALA A 52 -12.63 -0.80 5.85
N GLY A 53 -13.14 -0.73 7.08
CA GLY A 53 -12.82 -1.70 8.13
C GLY A 53 -11.44 -1.54 8.78
N HIS A 54 -10.80 -0.35 8.71
CA HIS A 54 -9.49 -0.07 9.32
C HIS A 54 -8.30 -0.81 8.69
N HIS A 55 -8.43 -1.27 7.45
CA HIS A 55 -7.36 -1.93 6.69
C HIS A 55 -6.84 -1.04 5.57
N TRP A 56 -5.59 -1.24 5.15
CA TRP A 56 -5.04 -0.54 3.99
C TRP A 56 -5.75 -1.00 2.69
N GLY A 57 -6.11 -0.07 1.82
CA GLY A 57 -6.80 -0.36 0.56
C GLY A 57 -7.18 0.90 -0.23
N ILE A 58 -8.16 0.76 -1.10
CA ILE A 58 -8.44 1.74 -2.18
C ILE A 58 -8.95 3.09 -1.64
N LEU A 59 -9.37 3.13 -0.38
CA LEU A 59 -9.82 4.34 0.31
C LEU A 59 -8.75 4.91 1.26
N SER A 60 -7.57 4.29 1.40
CA SER A 60 -6.55 4.70 2.38
C SER A 60 -5.71 5.92 1.99
N ASP A 61 -5.69 6.27 0.71
CA ASP A 61 -4.91 7.39 0.17
C ASP A 61 -5.61 8.02 -1.05
N SER A 62 -4.97 8.96 -1.75
CA SER A 62 -5.47 9.62 -2.97
C SER A 62 -5.43 8.71 -4.21
N THR A 63 -6.16 7.59 -4.16
CA THR A 63 -6.29 6.66 -5.27
C THR A 63 -6.90 7.32 -6.51
N GLU A 64 -7.84 8.25 -6.33
CA GLU A 64 -8.46 9.04 -7.40
C GLU A 64 -7.41 9.77 -8.24
N LEU A 65 -6.52 10.50 -7.57
CA LEU A 65 -5.44 11.24 -8.20
C LEU A 65 -4.48 10.29 -8.90
N THR A 66 -4.12 9.18 -8.25
CA THR A 66 -3.23 8.19 -8.87
C THR A 66 -3.86 7.58 -10.13
N CYS A 67 -5.15 7.26 -10.11
CA CYS A 67 -5.87 6.77 -11.28
C CYS A 67 -5.89 7.79 -12.41
N GLN A 68 -6.15 9.07 -12.11
CA GLN A 68 -6.15 10.15 -13.10
C GLN A 68 -4.76 10.38 -13.71
N GLU A 69 -3.71 10.39 -12.89
CA GLU A 69 -2.33 10.58 -13.35
C GLU A 69 -1.85 9.41 -14.21
N VAL A 70 -2.20 8.17 -13.83
CA VAL A 70 -1.90 6.99 -14.64
C VAL A 70 -2.73 6.98 -15.93
N ALA A 71 -4.01 7.35 -15.87
CA ALA A 71 -4.85 7.48 -17.05
C ALA A 71 -4.30 8.50 -18.05
N ALA A 72 -3.82 9.65 -17.56
CA ALA A 72 -3.18 10.66 -18.40
C ALA A 72 -1.91 10.13 -19.07
N ALA A 73 -1.07 9.38 -18.35
CA ALA A 73 0.14 8.76 -18.91
C ALA A 73 -0.16 7.67 -19.96
N LEU A 74 -1.32 7.01 -19.85
CA LEU A 74 -1.75 5.95 -20.76
C LEU A 74 -2.63 6.44 -21.90
N HIS A 75 -2.98 7.74 -21.96
CA HIS A 75 -3.99 8.25 -22.89
C HIS A 75 -3.69 7.89 -24.35
N ASP A 76 -2.44 8.04 -24.77
CA ASP A 76 -2.03 7.80 -26.16
C ASP A 76 -1.71 6.33 -26.45
N THR A 77 -1.28 5.57 -25.44
CA THR A 77 -0.79 4.19 -25.61
C THR A 77 -1.84 3.12 -25.32
N ASN A 78 -2.80 3.43 -24.44
CA ASN A 78 -3.89 2.54 -24.07
C ASN A 78 -5.14 3.35 -23.64
N PRO A 79 -5.84 3.97 -24.60
CA PRO A 79 -6.98 4.86 -24.30
C PRO A 79 -8.14 4.16 -23.59
N ALA A 80 -8.36 2.87 -23.87
CA ALA A 80 -9.40 2.08 -23.21
C ALA A 80 -9.12 1.92 -21.71
N LEU A 81 -7.87 1.58 -21.34
CA LEU A 81 -7.47 1.49 -19.94
C LEU A 81 -7.47 2.86 -19.25
N ALA A 82 -7.03 3.91 -19.93
CA ALA A 82 -7.11 5.27 -19.42
C ALA A 82 -8.56 5.69 -19.11
N GLN A 83 -9.50 5.37 -20.00
CA GLN A 83 -10.93 5.63 -19.76
C GLN A 83 -11.46 4.85 -18.56
N HIS A 84 -11.08 3.57 -18.41
CA HIS A 84 -11.49 2.74 -17.27
C HIS A 84 -10.95 3.32 -15.95
N LEU A 85 -9.68 3.70 -15.88
CA LEU A 85 -9.09 4.32 -14.68
C LEU A 85 -9.78 5.64 -14.30
N ASN A 86 -10.17 6.45 -15.29
CA ASN A 86 -10.97 7.65 -15.04
C ASN A 86 -12.37 7.33 -14.49
N GLN A 87 -13.01 6.25 -14.96
CA GLN A 87 -14.28 5.80 -14.41
C GLN A 87 -14.14 5.33 -12.95
N ILE A 88 -13.08 4.59 -12.63
CA ILE A 88 -12.74 4.20 -11.25
C ILE A 88 -12.58 5.45 -10.37
N ALA A 89 -11.83 6.45 -10.84
CA ALA A 89 -11.63 7.71 -10.12
C ALA A 89 -12.95 8.43 -9.79
N VAL A 90 -13.94 8.38 -10.69
CA VAL A 90 -15.27 8.97 -10.49
C VAL A 90 -16.12 8.18 -9.47
N GLN A 91 -15.94 6.86 -9.37
CA GLN A 91 -16.71 6.00 -8.45
C GLN A 91 -16.23 6.09 -6.99
N LEU A 92 -14.94 6.34 -6.79
CA LEU A 92 -14.30 6.31 -5.46
C LEU A 92 -14.96 7.23 -4.42
N PRO A 93 -15.33 8.49 -4.72
CA PRO A 93 -16.04 9.34 -3.76
C PRO A 93 -17.34 8.71 -3.22
N THR A 94 -18.10 8.02 -4.07
CA THR A 94 -19.33 7.32 -3.65
C THR A 94 -19.01 6.12 -2.78
N ALA A 95 -18.01 5.31 -3.15
CA ALA A 95 -17.55 4.18 -2.35
C ALA A 95 -17.08 4.62 -0.95
N ARG A 96 -16.38 5.76 -0.86
CA ARG A 96 -15.96 6.39 0.41
C ARG A 96 -17.15 6.75 1.30
N ILE A 97 -18.17 7.41 0.76
CA ILE A 97 -19.38 7.78 1.51
C ILE A 97 -20.09 6.53 2.01
N ALA A 98 -20.23 5.50 1.17
CA ALA A 98 -20.83 4.23 1.54
C ALA A 98 -20.06 3.53 2.67
N ALA A 99 -18.72 3.48 2.59
CA ALA A 99 -17.86 2.93 3.63
C ALA A 99 -18.00 3.69 4.95
N HIS A 100 -18.01 5.03 4.90
CA HIS A 100 -18.21 5.87 6.08
C HIS A 100 -19.57 5.64 6.75
N ARG A 101 -20.60 5.30 5.97
CA ARG A 101 -21.94 4.91 6.48
C ARG A 101 -21.99 3.49 7.05
N GLY A 102 -20.84 2.82 7.17
CA GLY A 102 -20.74 1.47 7.70
C GLY A 102 -21.28 0.40 6.75
N GLN A 103 -21.42 0.70 5.45
CA GLN A 103 -21.81 -0.32 4.49
C GLN A 103 -20.64 -1.31 4.33
N PRO A 104 -20.85 -2.60 4.64
CA PRO A 104 -19.81 -3.59 4.45
C PRO A 104 -19.48 -3.71 2.95
N ASN A 105 -18.20 -3.89 2.63
CA ASN A 105 -17.73 -4.11 1.26
C ASN A 105 -18.07 -2.97 0.28
N ALA A 106 -18.26 -1.74 0.78
CA ALA A 106 -18.57 -0.56 -0.04
C ALA A 106 -17.54 -0.28 -1.16
N ASP A 107 -16.31 -0.76 -0.99
CA ASP A 107 -15.19 -0.60 -1.91
C ASP A 107 -14.84 -1.86 -2.69
N ALA A 108 -15.55 -2.99 -2.49
CA ALA A 108 -15.19 -4.28 -3.09
C ALA A 108 -15.23 -4.24 -4.62
N ALA A 109 -16.30 -3.69 -5.20
CA ALA A 109 -16.45 -3.59 -6.65
C ALA A 109 -15.35 -2.71 -7.29
N VAL A 110 -15.01 -1.58 -6.66
CA VAL A 110 -13.97 -0.67 -7.17
C VAL A 110 -12.58 -1.29 -7.00
N THR A 111 -12.38 -2.03 -5.90
CA THR A 111 -11.14 -2.79 -5.64
C THR A 111 -10.93 -3.87 -6.71
N GLU A 112 -11.97 -4.63 -7.06
CA GLU A 112 -11.92 -5.64 -8.11
C GLU A 112 -11.63 -5.02 -9.49
N GLN A 113 -12.30 -3.91 -9.82
CA GLN A 113 -12.04 -3.17 -11.07
C GLN A 113 -10.58 -2.72 -11.15
N LEU A 114 -10.05 -2.09 -10.09
CA LEU A 114 -8.65 -1.63 -10.07
C LEU A 114 -7.66 -2.81 -10.15
N ALA A 115 -7.96 -3.92 -9.48
CA ALA A 115 -7.14 -5.14 -9.59
C ALA A 115 -7.15 -5.70 -11.02
N SER A 116 -8.31 -5.67 -11.71
CA SER A 116 -8.42 -6.12 -13.10
C SER A 116 -7.59 -5.26 -14.06
N CYS A 117 -7.44 -3.95 -13.81
CA CYS A 117 -6.59 -3.08 -14.61
C CYS A 117 -5.14 -3.57 -14.65
N LEU A 118 -4.63 -4.17 -13.56
CA LEU A 118 -3.24 -4.65 -13.46
C LEU A 118 -2.90 -5.83 -14.39
N SER A 119 -3.91 -6.50 -14.95
CA SER A 119 -3.72 -7.55 -15.97
C SER A 119 -3.37 -6.99 -17.35
N HIS A 120 -3.56 -5.68 -17.57
CA HIS A 120 -3.25 -5.05 -18.85
C HIS A 120 -1.77 -4.68 -18.96
N ASN A 121 -1.31 -4.51 -20.20
CA ASN A 121 0.07 -4.11 -20.46
C ASN A 121 0.31 -2.68 -19.96
N MET A 122 1.16 -2.55 -18.95
CA MET A 122 1.65 -1.32 -18.34
C MET A 122 3.12 -1.56 -17.96
N ASP A 123 3.94 -0.52 -17.94
CA ASP A 123 5.27 -0.64 -17.36
C ASP A 123 5.19 -0.86 -15.84
N ASP A 124 6.25 -1.46 -15.28
CA ASP A 124 6.25 -1.85 -13.87
C ASP A 124 6.12 -0.66 -12.92
N ARG A 125 6.65 0.51 -13.28
CA ARG A 125 6.59 1.69 -12.42
C ARG A 125 5.16 2.22 -12.37
N THR A 126 4.49 2.31 -13.51
CA THR A 126 3.08 2.73 -13.59
C THR A 126 2.16 1.75 -12.88
N ALA A 127 2.28 0.46 -13.15
CA ALA A 127 1.47 -0.57 -12.50
C ALA A 127 1.66 -0.57 -10.97
N ARG A 128 2.89 -0.38 -10.49
CA ARG A 128 3.20 -0.32 -9.06
C ARG A 128 2.36 0.74 -8.35
N ARG A 129 2.26 1.94 -8.93
CA ARG A 129 1.48 3.06 -8.35
C ARG A 129 0.03 2.65 -8.06
N LEU A 130 -0.57 1.82 -8.91
CA LEU A 130 -1.92 1.29 -8.71
C LEU A 130 -1.95 0.14 -7.68
N VAL A 131 -0.98 -0.79 -7.73
CA VAL A 131 -0.87 -1.91 -6.77
C VAL A 131 -0.88 -1.42 -5.31
N HIS A 132 -0.22 -0.28 -5.04
CA HIS A 132 -0.14 0.26 -3.70
C HIS A 132 -1.49 0.66 -3.11
N HIS A 133 -2.50 0.93 -3.92
CA HIS A 133 -3.84 1.26 -3.43
C HIS A 133 -4.70 0.02 -3.20
N LEU A 134 -4.22 -1.18 -3.51
CA LEU A 134 -4.97 -2.40 -3.25
C LEU A 134 -4.67 -2.96 -1.85
N PRO A 135 -5.70 -3.49 -1.14
CA PRO A 135 -5.47 -4.32 0.03
C PRO A 135 -4.67 -5.56 -0.35
N GLY A 136 -3.93 -6.13 0.60
CA GLY A 136 -3.05 -7.29 0.34
C GLY A 136 -3.79 -8.47 -0.31
N ALA A 137 -5.05 -8.68 0.10
CA ALA A 137 -5.92 -9.73 -0.45
C ALA A 137 -6.42 -9.50 -1.89
N ALA A 138 -6.35 -8.27 -2.41
CA ALA A 138 -6.77 -7.96 -3.78
C ALA A 138 -5.58 -7.77 -4.74
N ARG A 139 -4.35 -7.75 -4.23
CA ARG A 139 -3.16 -7.66 -5.09
C ARG A 139 -3.02 -8.93 -5.92
N PRO A 140 -2.81 -8.82 -7.25
CA PRO A 140 -2.56 -9.98 -8.10
C PRO A 140 -1.36 -10.79 -7.64
N ILE A 141 -1.45 -12.12 -7.70
CA ILE A 141 -0.29 -12.98 -7.46
C ILE A 141 0.66 -12.84 -8.65
N PRO A 142 1.91 -12.39 -8.45
CA PRO A 142 2.86 -12.24 -9.54
C PRO A 142 3.27 -13.60 -10.08
N GLU A 143 3.43 -13.71 -11.40
CA GLU A 143 4.08 -14.87 -12.00
C GLU A 143 5.51 -15.02 -11.48
N LEU A 144 5.82 -16.22 -10.95
CA LEU A 144 7.17 -16.60 -10.55
C LEU A 144 7.99 -16.98 -11.79
N ARG A 145 9.04 -16.21 -12.10
CA ARG A 145 9.96 -16.49 -13.21
C ARG A 145 11.13 -17.33 -12.71
N ILE A 146 11.05 -18.64 -12.90
CA ILE A 146 12.04 -19.62 -12.42
C ILE A 146 13.24 -19.76 -13.37
N THR A 147 13.19 -19.14 -14.57
CA THR A 147 14.16 -19.40 -15.64
C THR A 147 15.61 -19.08 -15.28
N GLU A 148 15.83 -18.28 -14.24
CA GLU A 148 17.15 -18.00 -13.70
C GLU A 148 17.07 -17.93 -12.17
N ILE A 149 16.98 -19.08 -11.47
CA ILE A 149 17.27 -19.13 -10.02
C ILE A 149 18.75 -18.80 -9.84
N THR A 150 19.07 -17.52 -9.97
CA THR A 150 20.34 -16.96 -9.52
C THR A 150 20.10 -16.61 -8.06
N PRO A 151 20.88 -17.14 -7.11
CA PRO A 151 20.84 -16.69 -5.73
C PRO A 151 20.96 -15.16 -5.68
N GLY A 152 19.98 -14.47 -5.07
CA GLY A 152 19.89 -13.00 -5.06
C GLY A 152 19.26 -12.35 -6.31
N GLY A 153 18.83 -13.15 -7.29
CA GLY A 153 18.09 -12.71 -8.47
C GLY A 153 16.67 -12.21 -8.14
N ARG A 154 16.16 -11.29 -8.95
CA ARG A 154 14.78 -10.78 -8.83
C ARG A 154 13.84 -11.68 -9.63
N ASN A 155 13.11 -12.55 -8.93
CA ASN A 155 12.28 -13.60 -9.53
C ASN A 155 10.82 -13.19 -9.79
N PHE A 156 10.47 -11.95 -9.42
CA PHE A 156 9.14 -11.37 -9.60
C PHE A 156 9.24 -10.05 -10.37
N ALA A 157 8.16 -9.68 -11.06
CA ALA A 157 8.06 -8.37 -11.70
C ALA A 157 8.18 -7.24 -10.67
N ARG A 158 8.90 -6.16 -11.02
CA ARG A 158 9.22 -5.06 -10.10
C ARG A 158 8.02 -4.20 -9.75
N ARG A 159 6.86 -4.44 -10.36
CA ARG A 159 5.60 -3.83 -9.94
C ARG A 159 5.08 -4.37 -8.61
N PHE A 160 5.52 -5.57 -8.20
CA PHE A 160 5.04 -6.26 -7.01
C PHE A 160 6.12 -6.39 -5.93
N PHE A 161 7.31 -6.91 -6.29
CA PHE A 161 8.42 -7.12 -5.35
C PHE A 161 9.75 -6.67 -5.96
N GLY A 162 10.70 -6.29 -5.11
CA GLY A 162 12.03 -5.86 -5.55
C GLY A 162 11.98 -4.46 -6.15
N TYR A 163 11.68 -3.45 -5.33
CA TYR A 163 11.80 -2.04 -5.71
C TYR A 163 12.08 -1.15 -4.50
N CYS A 164 12.64 0.03 -4.78
CA CYS A 164 12.76 1.16 -3.87
C CYS A 164 12.24 2.40 -4.60
N ASP A 165 11.22 3.06 -4.06
CA ASP A 165 10.56 4.25 -4.58
C ASP A 165 10.01 5.09 -3.42
N LEU A 166 10.76 6.12 -3.04
CA LEU A 166 10.44 6.99 -1.90
C LEU A 166 9.19 7.85 -2.11
N SER A 167 8.61 7.86 -3.31
CA SER A 167 7.35 8.57 -3.57
C SER A 167 6.11 7.80 -3.11
N LEU A 168 6.24 6.50 -2.81
CA LEU A 168 5.12 5.61 -2.52
C LEU A 168 4.98 5.34 -1.01
N PRO A 169 3.75 5.11 -0.50
CA PRO A 169 3.50 4.80 0.92
C PRO A 169 4.35 3.64 1.45
N LEU A 170 4.41 2.56 0.67
CA LEU A 170 5.36 1.46 0.85
C LEU A 170 6.54 1.75 -0.07
N SER A 171 7.58 2.34 0.50
CA SER A 171 8.75 2.85 -0.23
C SER A 171 9.68 1.75 -0.71
N GLU A 172 9.73 0.61 -0.03
CA GLU A 172 10.63 -0.47 -0.38
C GLU A 172 10.03 -1.83 -0.04
N ILE A 173 10.24 -2.79 -0.92
CA ILE A 173 10.04 -4.20 -0.61
C ILE A 173 11.05 -4.99 -1.44
N ASP A 174 11.87 -5.77 -0.75
CA ASP A 174 12.90 -6.57 -1.39
C ASP A 174 12.82 -8.02 -0.96
N VAL A 175 12.67 -8.89 -1.95
CA VAL A 175 12.41 -10.31 -1.79
C VAL A 175 13.22 -11.05 -2.85
N SER A 176 13.93 -12.08 -2.43
CA SER A 176 14.70 -12.95 -3.32
C SER A 176 14.32 -14.41 -3.12
N LEU A 177 14.59 -15.26 -4.11
CA LEU A 177 14.47 -16.70 -3.96
C LEU A 177 15.84 -17.25 -3.53
N THR A 178 15.86 -18.05 -2.48
CA THR A 178 17.06 -18.74 -2.01
C THR A 178 17.34 -19.98 -2.87
N SER A 179 18.57 -20.49 -2.78
CA SER A 179 18.94 -21.77 -3.40
C SER A 179 18.14 -22.96 -2.85
N SER A 180 17.59 -22.85 -1.64
CA SER A 180 16.72 -23.86 -1.03
C SER A 180 15.27 -23.81 -1.50
N GLY A 181 14.92 -22.89 -2.41
CA GLY A 181 13.55 -22.72 -2.89
C GLY A 181 12.62 -22.04 -1.87
N ALA A 182 13.17 -21.24 -0.95
CA ALA A 182 12.40 -20.38 -0.05
C ALA A 182 12.47 -18.92 -0.50
N LEU A 183 11.49 -18.11 -0.13
CA LEU A 183 11.57 -16.67 -0.25
C LEU A 183 12.36 -16.10 0.92
N TYR A 184 13.32 -15.23 0.63
CA TYR A 184 14.02 -14.44 1.64
C TYR A 184 13.52 -13.00 1.58
N LEU A 185 12.89 -12.55 2.66
CA LEU A 185 12.43 -11.18 2.85
C LEU A 185 13.58 -10.35 3.41
N HIS A 186 14.16 -9.49 2.57
CA HIS A 186 15.24 -8.60 2.97
C HIS A 186 14.70 -7.39 3.73
N TYR A 187 13.65 -6.77 3.20
CA TYR A 187 13.14 -5.52 3.76
C TYR A 187 11.70 -5.20 3.36
N ILE A 188 10.98 -4.52 4.25
CA ILE A 188 9.72 -3.82 4.00
C ILE A 188 9.87 -2.40 4.54
N GLY A 189 9.98 -1.43 3.65
CA GLY A 189 10.08 0.00 3.96
C GLY A 189 8.73 0.68 3.79
N VAL A 190 8.23 1.29 4.86
CA VAL A 190 7.05 2.16 4.82
C VAL A 190 7.53 3.56 5.16
N ARG A 191 7.10 4.57 4.39
CA ARG A 191 7.44 5.95 4.72
C ARG A 191 6.85 6.35 6.08
N ASP A 192 7.55 7.19 6.82
CA ASP A 192 7.18 7.62 8.16
C ASP A 192 5.75 8.18 8.23
N ASP A 193 5.34 8.92 7.21
CA ASP A 193 4.01 9.49 7.12
C ASP A 193 2.90 8.45 6.89
N TYR A 194 3.22 7.18 6.66
CA TYR A 194 2.28 6.06 6.47
C TYR A 194 2.50 4.90 7.46
N VAL A 195 3.47 5.00 8.37
CA VAL A 195 3.68 4.00 9.42
C VAL A 195 2.42 3.82 10.28
N GLY A 196 2.10 2.58 10.62
CA GLY A 196 0.92 2.25 11.43
C GLY A 196 -0.41 2.27 10.66
N ARG A 197 -0.41 2.55 9.35
CA ARG A 197 -1.63 2.57 8.52
C ARG A 197 -1.88 1.30 7.72
N GLY A 198 -1.14 0.23 7.98
CA GLY A 198 -1.36 -1.05 7.31
C GLY A 198 -0.77 -1.20 5.90
N ALA A 199 -0.08 -0.19 5.34
CA ALA A 199 0.60 -0.34 4.04
C ALA A 199 1.62 -1.50 4.04
N GLY A 200 2.40 -1.61 5.11
CA GLY A 200 3.31 -2.74 5.33
C GLY A 200 2.57 -4.07 5.53
N THR A 201 1.44 -4.05 6.24
CA THR A 201 0.57 -5.23 6.40
C THR A 201 0.04 -5.73 5.06
N ALA A 202 -0.49 -4.85 4.21
CA ALA A 202 -0.95 -5.22 2.88
C ALA A 202 0.18 -5.79 1.99
N ALA A 203 1.41 -5.29 2.16
CA ALA A 203 2.59 -5.84 1.49
C ALA A 203 2.94 -7.26 1.98
N LEU A 204 2.95 -7.45 3.30
CA LEU A 204 3.26 -8.74 3.91
C LEU A 204 2.18 -9.78 3.58
N GLU A 205 0.90 -9.41 3.62
CA GLU A 205 -0.22 -10.27 3.20
C GLU A 205 -0.14 -10.67 1.73
N HIS A 206 0.30 -9.75 0.86
CA HIS A 206 0.50 -10.06 -0.55
C HIS A 206 1.67 -11.04 -0.75
N LEU A 207 2.77 -10.84 -0.01
CA LEU A 207 3.90 -11.76 -0.02
C LEU A 207 3.52 -13.14 0.51
N THR A 208 2.80 -13.23 1.65
CA THR A 208 2.38 -14.52 2.22
C THR A 208 1.45 -15.26 1.29
N ARG A 209 0.46 -14.59 0.69
CA ARG A 209 -0.41 -15.19 -0.33
C ARG A 209 0.36 -15.67 -1.56
N THR A 210 1.36 -14.91 -1.99
CA THR A 210 2.21 -15.31 -3.12
C THR A 210 3.01 -16.57 -2.75
N ALA A 211 3.58 -16.60 -1.55
CA ALA A 211 4.30 -17.75 -1.05
C ALA A 211 3.40 -18.98 -0.94
N ASP A 212 2.19 -18.83 -0.39
CA ASP A 212 1.21 -19.91 -0.27
C ASP A 212 0.78 -20.44 -1.65
N HIS A 213 0.53 -19.55 -2.61
CA HIS A 213 0.19 -19.94 -3.99
C HIS A 213 1.26 -20.80 -4.65
N TYR A 214 2.54 -20.51 -4.39
CA TYR A 214 3.67 -21.28 -4.91
C TYR A 214 4.23 -22.33 -3.94
N GLN A 215 3.58 -22.54 -2.79
CA GLN A 215 4.02 -23.45 -1.74
C GLN A 215 5.46 -23.19 -1.24
N LEU A 216 5.85 -21.92 -1.17
CA LEU A 216 7.17 -21.48 -0.72
C LEU A 216 7.14 -21.11 0.77
N ALA A 217 8.19 -21.46 1.49
CA ALA A 217 8.45 -20.88 2.80
C ALA A 217 8.94 -19.43 2.67
N ILE A 218 8.76 -18.61 3.71
CA ILE A 218 9.36 -17.28 3.82
C ILE A 218 10.32 -17.26 5.00
N THR A 219 11.52 -16.73 4.78
CA THR A 219 12.58 -16.55 5.78
C THR A 219 13.06 -15.10 5.75
N GLY A 220 13.72 -14.64 6.81
CA GLY A 220 14.31 -13.30 6.86
C GLY A 220 14.87 -12.97 8.25
N GLU A 221 15.20 -11.70 8.48
CA GLU A 221 15.77 -11.24 9.74
C GLU A 221 15.14 -9.92 10.21
N ILE A 222 15.02 -9.76 11.53
CA ILE A 222 14.61 -8.53 12.19
C ILE A 222 15.85 -7.69 12.47
N GLY A 223 15.99 -6.58 11.75
CA GLY A 223 17.07 -5.63 11.96
C GLY A 223 18.29 -5.95 11.09
N GLY A 224 18.84 -4.91 10.48
CA GLY A 224 20.02 -4.99 9.61
C GLY A 224 20.65 -3.63 9.29
N GLN A 225 20.03 -2.50 9.68
CA GLN A 225 20.68 -1.20 9.60
C GLN A 225 21.22 -0.81 10.98
N SER A 226 22.52 -1.03 11.13
CA SER A 226 23.34 -0.39 12.15
C SER A 226 23.07 1.10 12.15
N THR A 227 22.31 1.59 13.12
CA THR A 227 22.36 3.01 13.45
C THR A 227 23.75 3.27 13.99
N ARG A 228 24.49 4.15 13.31
CA ARG A 228 25.80 4.73 13.69
C ARG A 228 25.79 5.49 15.02
N GLN A 229 25.03 5.03 16.01
CA GLN A 229 24.89 5.62 17.32
C GLN A 229 24.85 4.49 18.36
N ASP A 230 26.04 3.99 18.70
CA ASP A 230 26.32 3.21 19.92
C ASP A 230 26.05 4.09 21.14
N THR A 231 24.78 4.37 21.40
CA THR A 231 24.32 5.02 22.62
C THR A 231 23.38 4.07 23.35
N PRO A 232 23.43 3.99 24.69
CA PRO A 232 22.50 3.15 25.44
C PRO A 232 21.02 3.43 25.14
N LEU A 233 20.67 4.70 24.87
CA LEU A 233 19.33 5.10 24.43
C LEU A 233 18.97 4.55 23.03
N GLY A 234 19.94 4.51 22.11
CA GLY A 234 19.80 3.89 20.80
C GLY A 234 19.52 2.40 20.90
N HIS A 235 20.23 1.68 21.78
CA HIS A 235 20.02 0.24 21.99
C HIS A 235 18.61 -0.09 22.50
N HIS A 236 18.09 0.64 23.49
CA HIS A 236 16.72 0.42 23.98
C HIS A 236 15.67 0.68 22.90
N GLN A 237 15.86 1.72 22.08
CA GLN A 237 14.93 2.04 21.00
C GLN A 237 14.98 1.01 19.86
N VAL A 238 16.17 0.51 19.54
CA VAL A 238 16.37 -0.58 18.56
C VAL A 238 15.69 -1.86 19.03
N GLU A 239 15.88 -2.23 20.29
CA GLU A 239 15.25 -3.41 20.88
C GLU A 239 13.72 -3.29 20.90
N ALA A 240 13.18 -2.16 21.38
CA ALA A 240 11.74 -1.92 21.38
C ALA A 240 11.12 -1.95 19.96
N ASN A 241 11.86 -1.45 18.96
CA ASN A 241 11.45 -1.55 17.56
C ASN A 241 11.49 -2.99 17.05
N ALA A 242 12.53 -3.76 17.40
CA ALA A 242 12.67 -5.17 17.06
C ALA A 242 11.56 -6.01 17.68
N GLU A 243 11.22 -5.80 18.95
CA GLU A 243 10.08 -6.44 19.63
C GLU A 243 8.73 -6.08 18.97
N ARG A 244 8.56 -4.83 18.55
CA ARG A 244 7.36 -4.41 17.82
C ARG A 244 7.25 -5.12 16.47
N LEU A 245 8.35 -5.24 15.74
CA LEU A 245 8.41 -5.97 14.47
C LEU A 245 8.19 -7.48 14.66
N ALA A 246 8.81 -8.09 15.67
CA ALA A 246 8.61 -9.49 16.01
C ALA A 246 7.13 -9.80 16.27
N ARG A 247 6.48 -8.98 17.11
CA ARG A 247 5.03 -9.11 17.37
C ARG A 247 4.19 -8.90 16.11
N TRP A 248 4.61 -8.00 15.21
CA TRP A 248 3.92 -7.79 13.95
C TRP A 248 4.02 -9.03 13.05
N TYR A 249 5.23 -9.57 12.84
CA TYR A 249 5.43 -10.81 12.08
C TYR A 249 4.68 -12.01 12.68
N GLN A 250 4.67 -12.16 14.01
CA GLN A 250 3.90 -13.21 14.70
C GLN A 250 2.40 -13.16 14.40
N ARG A 251 1.80 -11.97 14.35
CA ARG A 251 0.39 -11.81 13.96
C ARG A 251 0.10 -12.28 12.52
N HIS A 252 1.13 -12.37 11.68
CA HIS A 252 1.05 -12.84 10.30
C HIS A 252 1.56 -14.28 10.11
N GLY A 253 1.67 -15.05 11.20
CA GLY A 253 1.99 -16.49 11.17
C GLY A 253 3.48 -16.81 11.09
N PHE A 254 4.36 -15.84 11.34
CA PHE A 254 5.80 -16.10 11.43
C PHE A 254 6.19 -16.57 12.84
N THR A 255 7.09 -17.55 12.88
CA THR A 255 7.86 -17.90 14.07
C THR A 255 9.08 -16.99 14.13
N ILE A 256 9.43 -16.52 15.34
CA ILE A 256 10.57 -15.64 15.56
C ILE A 256 11.58 -16.38 16.43
N THR A 257 12.82 -16.49 15.94
CA THR A 257 13.92 -17.14 16.65
C THR A 257 14.99 -16.11 16.97
N PRO A 258 15.11 -15.67 18.24
CA PRO A 258 16.20 -14.81 18.68
C PRO A 258 17.57 -15.41 18.35
N THR A 259 18.46 -14.60 17.76
CA THR A 259 19.87 -15.01 17.56
C THR A 259 20.64 -14.95 18.88
N THR A 260 20.28 -14.00 19.76
CA THR A 260 20.83 -13.84 21.11
C THR A 260 19.70 -14.02 22.13
N PRO A 261 19.87 -14.84 23.18
CA PRO A 261 18.85 -14.99 24.22
C PRO A 261 18.47 -13.64 24.85
N GLY A 262 17.16 -13.36 24.91
CA GLY A 262 16.63 -12.13 25.50
C GLY A 262 16.69 -10.88 24.61
N SER A 263 17.09 -11.00 23.34
CA SER A 263 17.06 -9.89 22.36
C SER A 263 16.39 -10.31 21.06
N MET A 264 15.51 -9.46 20.56
CA MET A 264 14.85 -9.58 19.27
C MET A 264 15.63 -8.88 18.14
N HIS A 265 16.69 -8.15 18.49
CA HIS A 265 17.60 -7.61 17.49
C HIS A 265 18.33 -8.75 16.77
N LEU A 266 18.36 -8.70 15.43
CA LEU A 266 18.90 -9.74 14.56
C LEU A 266 18.19 -11.10 14.71
N ALA A 267 16.95 -11.12 15.19
CA ALA A 267 16.17 -12.35 15.27
C ALA A 267 15.77 -12.84 13.88
N LYS A 268 15.77 -14.16 13.69
CA LYS A 268 15.29 -14.78 12.45
C LYS A 268 13.77 -14.83 12.42
N ILE A 269 13.18 -14.64 11.25
CA ILE A 269 11.75 -14.84 11.01
C ILE A 269 11.59 -16.01 10.04
N ASP A 270 10.66 -16.90 10.36
CA ASP A 270 10.37 -18.06 9.55
C ASP A 270 8.86 -18.26 9.46
N ARG A 271 8.33 -18.39 8.24
CA ARG A 271 6.96 -18.81 7.99
C ARG A 271 7.00 -20.05 7.09
N PRO A 272 6.54 -21.21 7.58
CA PRO A 272 6.49 -22.43 6.76
C PRO A 272 5.49 -22.28 5.62
N CYS A 273 5.61 -23.11 4.59
CA CYS A 273 4.56 -23.24 3.58
C CYS A 273 3.31 -23.82 4.27
N HIS A 274 2.15 -23.16 4.12
CA HIS A 274 0.88 -23.77 4.51
C HIS A 274 0.37 -24.61 3.34
N THR A 275 0.24 -25.92 3.57
CA THR A 275 -0.45 -26.88 2.69
C THR A 275 -1.96 -26.80 2.88
#